data_AF-A0A946DHU1-F1
#
_entry.id   AF-A0A946DHU1-F1
#
_cell.length_a   1.000
_cell.length_b   1.000
_cell.length_c   1.000
_cell.angle_alpha   90.00
_cell.angle_beta   90.00
_cell.angle_gamma   90.00
#
_symmetry.space_group_name_H-M   'P 1'
#
loop_
_entity.id
_entity.type
_entity.pdbx_description
1 polymer ?
#
loop_
_entity_poly.entity_id
_entity_poly.type
_entity_poly.pdbx_seq_one_letter_code
_entity_poly.pdbx_strand_id
1 'polypeptide(L)'
;MKLNQPLNCHCSNDKPILLKGSNPLSPIICIDCKNPVSLENVNITNKLKALLGKWAQIYHSIFTLWSDSIEYKEWAKKQLLDETGEINIEGLELAQQLNESRKIYYWMFQDVSDKNYILPKHCPFCGASLELILNNDFRVCHPCKVAYPDKN
;
A
#
# COMPACT_ATOMS: atom_id res chain seq x y z
N MET A 1 18.87 -19.33 -12.32
CA MET A 1 19.65 -19.01 -11.09
C MET A 1 19.42 -17.53 -10.78
N LYS A 2 18.41 -17.19 -9.96
CA LYS A 2 18.18 -15.79 -9.55
C LYS A 2 19.06 -15.53 -8.34
N LEU A 3 20.07 -14.68 -8.50
CA LEU A 3 20.90 -14.18 -7.40
C LEU A 3 19.97 -13.62 -6.31
N ASN A 4 20.24 -14.03 -5.06
CA ASN A 4 19.51 -13.68 -3.84
C ASN A 4 19.12 -12.20 -3.83
N GLN A 5 17.86 -11.88 -4.12
CA GLN A 5 17.33 -10.56 -3.82
C GLN A 5 17.38 -10.40 -2.29
N PRO A 6 17.91 -9.28 -1.77
CA PRO A 6 17.95 -9.07 -0.34
C PRO A 6 16.52 -9.07 0.23
N LEU A 7 16.31 -9.74 1.36
CA LEU A 7 15.01 -9.80 2.06
C LEU A 7 14.51 -8.41 2.50
N ASN A 8 15.40 -7.42 2.51
CA ASN A 8 15.14 -6.05 2.93
C ASN A 8 15.61 -5.03 1.89
N CYS A 9 15.00 -3.85 1.94
CA CYS A 9 15.38 -2.68 1.15
C CYS A 9 16.68 -2.04 1.67
N HIS A 10 17.59 -1.72 0.75
CA HIS A 10 18.80 -0.93 1.00
C HIS A 10 18.84 0.39 0.20
N CYS A 11 17.74 0.74 -0.49
CA CYS A 11 17.63 2.03 -1.15
C CYS A 11 17.68 3.18 -0.15
N SER A 12 18.21 4.32 -0.60
CA SER A 12 18.29 5.56 0.18
C SER A 12 16.91 6.08 0.61
N ASN A 13 16.89 6.88 1.69
CA ASN A 13 15.66 7.36 2.32
C ASN A 13 14.89 8.41 1.49
N ASP A 14 15.51 8.99 0.46
CA ASP A 14 14.85 9.87 -0.52
C ASP A 14 13.94 9.08 -1.48
N LYS A 15 14.14 7.76 -1.62
CA LYS A 15 13.32 6.92 -2.48
C LYS A 15 11.92 6.75 -1.90
N PRO A 16 10.86 6.95 -2.70
CA PRO A 16 9.50 6.83 -2.19
C PRO A 16 9.18 5.37 -1.83
N ILE A 17 8.23 5.23 -0.91
CA ILE A 17 7.74 3.95 -0.39
C ILE A 17 6.23 3.84 -0.58
N LEU A 18 5.71 2.62 -0.48
CA LEU A 18 4.29 2.30 -0.44
C LEU A 18 3.93 1.82 0.97
N LEU A 19 2.80 2.28 1.48
CA LEU A 19 2.11 1.64 2.58
C LEU A 19 1.13 0.62 2.01
N LYS A 20 1.44 -0.68 2.15
CA LYS A 20 0.70 -1.81 1.58
C LYS A 20 0.51 -2.89 2.65
N GLY A 21 -0.65 -2.92 3.28
CA GLY A 21 -0.96 -3.80 4.41
C GLY A 21 -1.03 -5.30 4.07
N SER A 22 -1.09 -5.65 2.78
CA SER A 22 -1.16 -7.06 2.36
C SER A 22 0.18 -7.80 2.47
N ASN A 23 1.31 -7.11 2.69
CA ASN A 23 2.62 -7.75 2.76
C ASN A 23 2.90 -8.25 4.19
N PRO A 24 3.18 -9.56 4.38
CA PRO A 24 3.34 -10.15 5.72
C PRO A 24 4.66 -9.79 6.41
N LEU A 25 5.69 -9.34 5.69
CA LEU A 25 7.01 -9.04 6.25
C LEU A 25 7.11 -7.60 6.75
N SER A 26 6.53 -6.66 6.01
CA SER A 26 6.45 -5.24 6.39
C SER A 26 5.33 -4.58 5.61
N PRO A 27 4.52 -3.72 6.24
CA PRO A 27 3.54 -2.92 5.53
C PRO A 27 4.19 -1.81 4.67
N ILE A 28 5.51 -1.59 4.76
CA ILE A 28 6.20 -0.57 3.97
C ILE A 28 7.07 -1.23 2.90
N ILE A 29 6.84 -0.88 1.64
CA ILE A 29 7.54 -1.43 0.48
C ILE A 29 8.28 -0.33 -0.26
N CYS A 30 9.55 -0.54 -0.61
CA CYS A 30 10.28 0.40 -1.46
C CYS A 30 9.74 0.35 -2.89
N ILE A 31 9.46 1.52 -3.47
CA ILE A 31 8.98 1.61 -4.86
C ILE A 31 10.07 1.12 -5.84
N ASP A 32 11.32 1.49 -5.62
CA ASP A 32 12.42 1.19 -6.55
C ASP A 32 12.82 -0.29 -6.52
N CYS A 33 13.10 -0.86 -5.34
CA CYS A 33 13.59 -2.25 -5.23
C CYS A 33 12.50 -3.29 -4.92
N LYS A 34 11.26 -2.86 -4.66
CA LYS A 34 10.10 -3.73 -4.32
C LYS A 34 10.25 -4.57 -3.05
N ASN A 35 11.32 -4.35 -2.28
CA ASN A 35 11.57 -5.08 -1.04
C ASN A 35 10.93 -4.39 0.17
N PRO A 36 10.62 -5.16 1.24
CA PRO A 36 10.22 -4.65 2.54
C PRO A 36 11.23 -3.62 3.09
N VAL A 37 10.72 -2.51 3.61
CA VAL A 37 11.51 -1.54 4.37
C VAL A 37 11.35 -1.87 5.85
N SER A 38 12.48 -2.00 6.54
CA SER A 38 12.47 -2.16 8.00
C SER A 38 11.94 -0.88 8.66
N LEU A 39 10.95 -1.03 9.55
CA LEU A 39 10.40 0.09 10.33
C LEU A 39 11.46 0.70 11.26
N GLU A 40 12.50 -0.04 11.61
CA GLU A 40 13.62 0.49 12.40
C GLU A 40 14.47 1.51 11.62
N ASN A 41 14.47 1.42 10.29
CA ASN A 41 15.19 2.37 9.44
C ASN A 41 14.35 3.62 9.09
N VAL A 42 13.08 3.65 9.52
CA VAL A 42 12.19 4.79 9.33
C VAL A 42 12.23 5.65 10.58
N ASN A 43 12.56 6.93 10.43
CA ASN A 43 12.61 7.89 11.54
C ASN A 43 11.19 8.29 11.98
N ILE A 44 10.54 7.42 12.75
CA ILE A 44 9.16 7.59 13.26
C ILE A 44 9.08 7.21 14.74
N THR A 45 8.08 7.77 15.42
CA THR A 45 7.89 7.53 16.86
C THR A 45 7.46 6.08 17.13
N ASN A 46 7.78 5.57 18.32
CA ASN A 46 7.33 4.24 18.75
C ASN A 46 5.79 4.11 18.77
N LYS A 47 5.08 5.21 19.06
CA LYS A 47 3.62 5.25 18.97
C LYS A 47 3.15 5.00 17.54
N LEU A 48 3.74 5.67 16.55
CA LEU A 48 3.39 5.47 15.14
C LEU A 48 3.77 4.07 14.65
N LYS A 49 4.92 3.51 15.08
CA LYS A 49 5.29 2.12 14.81
C LYS A 49 4.23 1.14 15.33
N ALA A 50 3.74 1.33 16.56
CA ALA A 50 2.73 0.47 17.15
C ALA A 50 1.38 0.55 16.42
N LEU A 51 0.93 1.78 16.07
CA LEU A 51 -0.29 1.98 15.28
C LEU A 51 -0.17 1.32 13.90
N LEU A 52 0.95 1.53 13.21
CA LEU A 52 1.22 0.93 11.91
C LEU A 52 1.22 -0.60 11.98
N GLY A 53 1.84 -1.20 13.01
CA GLY A 53 1.85 -2.64 13.22
C GLY A 53 0.44 -3.21 13.44
N LYS A 54 -0.38 -2.55 14.27
CA LYS A 54 -1.76 -2.95 14.51
C LYS A 54 -2.59 -2.87 13.23
N TRP A 55 -2.53 -1.74 12.53
CA TRP A 55 -3.23 -1.56 11.26
C TRP A 55 -2.82 -2.64 10.24
N ALA A 56 -1.53 -2.90 10.10
CA ALA A 56 -1.01 -3.90 9.17
C ALA A 56 -1.52 -5.31 9.49
N GLN A 57 -1.58 -5.67 10.78
CA GLN A 57 -2.11 -6.96 11.22
C GLN A 57 -3.60 -7.12 10.86
N ILE A 58 -4.41 -6.09 11.10
CA ILE A 58 -5.83 -6.09 10.76
C ILE A 58 -6.01 -6.17 9.24
N TYR A 59 -5.33 -5.30 8.50
CA TYR A 59 -5.37 -5.28 7.05
C TYR A 59 -4.99 -6.64 6.46
N HIS A 60 -3.88 -7.22 6.91
CA HIS A 60 -3.41 -8.52 6.43
C HIS A 60 -4.44 -9.61 6.75
N SER A 61 -5.09 -9.57 7.91
CA SER A 61 -6.14 -10.53 8.25
C SER A 61 -7.33 -10.44 7.30
N ILE A 62 -7.78 -9.22 6.97
CA ILE A 62 -8.85 -9.01 5.97
C ILE A 62 -8.38 -9.47 4.58
N PHE A 63 -7.15 -9.16 4.19
CA PHE A 63 -6.57 -9.61 2.93
C PHE A 63 -6.53 -11.13 2.82
N THR A 64 -6.11 -11.85 3.86
CA THR A 64 -6.11 -13.31 3.91
C THR A 64 -7.52 -13.88 3.83
N LEU A 65 -8.51 -13.24 4.47
CA LEU A 65 -9.92 -13.64 4.31
C LEU A 65 -10.39 -13.46 2.86
N TRP A 66 -9.96 -12.40 2.17
CA TRP A 66 -10.27 -12.21 0.76
C TRP A 66 -9.58 -13.25 -0.15
N SER A 67 -8.31 -13.55 0.11
CA SER A 67 -7.52 -14.42 -0.78
C SER A 67 -7.83 -15.90 -0.58
N ASP A 68 -8.00 -16.33 0.67
CA ASP A 68 -7.93 -17.75 1.04
C ASP A 68 -9.26 -18.31 1.59
N SER A 69 -10.22 -17.45 1.95
CA SER A 69 -11.55 -17.90 2.39
C SER A 69 -12.49 -18.11 1.21
N ILE A 70 -13.44 -19.06 1.35
CA ILE A 70 -14.61 -19.15 0.48
C ILE A 70 -15.76 -18.31 1.07
N GLU A 71 -16.02 -18.46 2.36
CA GLU A 71 -17.18 -17.85 3.05
C GLU A 71 -17.03 -16.33 3.22
N TYR A 72 -15.84 -15.86 3.61
CA TYR A 72 -15.64 -14.44 3.95
C TYR A 72 -15.09 -13.60 2.80
N LYS A 73 -14.86 -14.20 1.62
CA LYS A 73 -14.19 -13.56 0.50
C LYS A 73 -14.85 -12.27 0.06
N GLU A 74 -16.16 -12.30 -0.18
CA GLU A 74 -16.90 -11.13 -0.68
C GLU A 74 -17.04 -10.04 0.38
N TRP A 75 -17.19 -10.43 1.65
CA TRP A 75 -17.18 -9.46 2.75
C TRP A 75 -15.81 -8.75 2.82
N ALA A 76 -14.72 -9.51 2.80
CA ALA A 76 -13.37 -8.97 2.88
C ALA A 76 -13.04 -8.11 1.65
N LYS A 77 -13.44 -8.54 0.44
CA LYS A 77 -13.32 -7.75 -0.79
C LYS A 77 -13.98 -6.38 -0.63
N LYS A 78 -15.21 -6.34 -0.09
CA LYS A 78 -15.94 -5.07 0.16
C LYS A 78 -15.19 -4.17 1.13
N GLN A 79 -14.66 -4.73 2.23
CA GLN A 79 -13.89 -3.94 3.20
C GLN A 79 -12.63 -3.33 2.58
N LEU A 80 -11.91 -4.09 1.74
CA LEU A 80 -10.68 -3.62 1.11
C LEU A 80 -10.94 -2.60 -0.02
N LEU A 81 -12.04 -2.75 -0.76
CA LEU A 81 -12.41 -1.86 -1.88
C LEU A 81 -13.10 -0.57 -1.44
N ASP A 82 -13.68 -0.51 -0.23
CA ASP A 82 -14.34 0.69 0.26
C ASP A 82 -13.31 1.77 0.61
N GLU A 83 -13.09 2.70 -0.32
CA GLU A 83 -12.16 3.82 -0.18
C GLU A 83 -12.44 4.71 1.04
N THR A 84 -13.68 4.67 1.55
CA THR A 84 -14.13 5.41 2.74
C THR A 84 -14.31 4.50 3.97
N GLY A 85 -13.97 3.23 3.85
CA GLY A 85 -14.02 2.26 4.93
C GLY A 85 -12.95 2.51 5.98
N GLU A 86 -13.22 2.09 7.22
CA GLU A 86 -12.35 2.33 8.39
C GLU A 86 -10.90 1.91 8.15
N ILE A 87 -10.68 0.73 7.55
CA ILE A 87 -9.32 0.21 7.30
C ILE A 87 -8.52 1.05 6.31
N ASN A 88 -9.19 1.67 5.33
CA ASN A 88 -8.57 2.52 4.32
C ASN A 88 -8.36 3.94 4.86
N ILE A 89 -9.31 4.49 5.62
CA ILE A 89 -9.15 5.77 6.33
C ILE A 89 -7.96 5.72 7.30
N GLU A 90 -7.88 4.70 8.17
CA GLU A 90 -6.76 4.56 9.12
C GLU A 90 -5.42 4.45 8.38
N GLY A 91 -5.38 3.69 7.28
CA GLY A 91 -4.20 3.56 6.45
C GLY A 91 -3.76 4.88 5.79
N LEU A 92 -4.72 5.68 5.31
CA LEU A 92 -4.46 7.01 4.75
C LEU A 92 -3.90 7.98 5.81
N GLU A 93 -4.48 8.00 7.01
CA GLU A 93 -4.02 8.82 8.12
C GLU A 93 -2.59 8.44 8.56
N LEU A 94 -2.28 7.14 8.60
CA LEU A 94 -0.93 6.65 8.86
C LEU A 94 0.04 7.07 7.75
N ALA A 95 -0.34 6.93 6.48
CA ALA A 95 0.47 7.37 5.35
C ALA A 95 0.73 8.88 5.38
N GLN A 96 -0.24 9.68 5.80
CA GLN A 96 -0.07 11.12 5.96
C GLN A 96 0.96 11.46 7.04
N GLN A 97 0.87 10.82 8.21
CA GLN A 97 1.85 11.00 9.30
C GLN A 97 3.26 10.54 8.87
N LEU A 98 3.37 9.44 8.12
CA LEU A 98 4.65 8.93 7.62
C LEU A 98 5.28 9.84 6.55
N ASN A 99 4.47 10.58 5.78
CA ASN A 99 4.94 11.46 4.72
C ASN A 99 5.81 12.62 5.22
N GLU A 100 5.74 12.95 6.52
CA GLU A 100 6.58 13.97 7.15
C GLU A 100 8.07 13.58 7.13
N SER A 101 8.37 12.28 7.24
CA SER A 101 9.75 11.77 7.29
C SER A 101 10.24 11.22 5.96
N ARG A 102 9.35 10.59 5.17
CA ARG A 102 9.69 9.95 3.91
C ARG A 102 8.49 9.92 2.98
N LYS A 103 8.71 10.31 1.72
CA LYS A 103 7.66 10.28 0.69
C LYS A 103 7.03 8.89 0.61
N ILE A 104 5.74 8.81 0.92
CA ILE A 104 4.98 7.57 0.94
C ILE A 104 3.68 7.71 0.16
N TYR A 105 3.22 6.61 -0.42
CA TYR A 105 1.88 6.50 -0.99
C TYR A 105 1.12 5.36 -0.34
N TYR A 106 -0.16 5.57 -0.06
CA TYR A 106 -1.06 4.54 0.40
C TYR A 106 -1.50 3.65 -0.77
N TRP A 107 -1.34 2.34 -0.64
CA TRP A 107 -1.80 1.38 -1.64
C TRP A 107 -3.30 1.15 -1.51
N MET A 108 -4.08 1.71 -2.44
CA MET A 108 -5.50 1.43 -2.53
C MET A 108 -5.70 0.06 -3.16
N PHE A 109 -6.28 -0.86 -2.39
CA PHE A 109 -6.53 -2.22 -2.87
C PHE A 109 -7.47 -2.20 -4.07
N GLN A 110 -7.17 -3.04 -5.05
CA GLN A 110 -8.06 -3.36 -6.15
C GLN A 110 -7.91 -4.86 -6.44
N ASP A 111 -9.03 -5.51 -6.73
CA ASP A 111 -9.01 -6.89 -7.21
C ASP A 111 -8.65 -6.90 -8.70
N VAL A 112 -7.35 -6.91 -9.00
CA VAL A 112 -6.88 -6.92 -10.39
C VAL A 112 -7.18 -8.24 -11.12
N SER A 113 -7.59 -9.29 -10.41
CA SER A 113 -8.07 -10.53 -11.04
C SER A 113 -9.49 -10.38 -11.59
N ASP A 114 -10.24 -9.37 -11.11
CA ASP A 114 -11.55 -9.01 -11.62
C ASP A 114 -11.43 -8.48 -13.04
N LYS A 115 -12.06 -9.18 -14.00
CA LYS A 115 -12.03 -8.79 -15.42
C LYS A 115 -12.65 -7.41 -15.65
N ASN A 116 -13.53 -6.95 -14.76
CA ASN A 116 -14.18 -5.66 -14.84
C ASN A 116 -13.40 -4.54 -14.15
N TYR A 117 -12.26 -4.82 -13.51
CA TYR A 117 -11.43 -3.77 -12.95
C TYR A 117 -10.88 -2.85 -14.06
N ILE A 118 -11.21 -1.57 -13.93
CA ILE A 118 -10.73 -0.47 -14.76
C ILE A 118 -9.93 0.46 -13.87
N LEU A 119 -8.66 0.68 -14.21
CA LEU A 119 -7.83 1.66 -13.53
C LEU A 119 -8.45 3.07 -13.63
N PRO A 120 -8.66 3.78 -12.51
CA PRO A 120 -9.14 5.15 -12.56
C PRO A 120 -8.17 6.05 -13.34
N LYS A 121 -8.69 6.85 -14.29
CA LYS A 121 -7.87 7.86 -14.99
C LYS A 121 -7.53 9.04 -14.08
N HIS A 122 -8.40 9.33 -13.13
CA HIS A 122 -8.30 10.41 -12.17
C HIS A 122 -8.46 9.86 -10.75
N CYS A 123 -7.83 10.53 -9.78
CA CYS A 123 -7.96 10.23 -8.37
C CYS A 123 -9.41 10.45 -7.91
N PRO A 124 -10.07 9.47 -7.28
CA PRO A 124 -11.45 9.63 -6.82
C PRO A 124 -11.57 10.66 -5.68
N PHE A 125 -10.49 10.93 -4.94
CA PHE A 125 -10.48 11.88 -3.83
C PHE A 125 -10.35 13.35 -4.25
N CYS A 126 -9.63 13.66 -5.34
CA CYS A 126 -9.35 15.06 -5.73
C CYS A 126 -9.51 15.38 -7.22
N GLY A 127 -9.80 14.38 -8.07
CA GLY A 127 -9.93 14.56 -9.52
C GLY A 127 -8.62 14.76 -10.29
N ALA A 128 -7.46 14.83 -9.64
CA ALA A 128 -6.18 14.93 -10.32
C ALA A 128 -5.84 13.66 -11.13
N SER A 129 -5.13 13.78 -12.24
CA SER A 129 -4.67 12.65 -13.05
C SER A 129 -3.78 11.68 -12.25
N LEU A 130 -3.94 10.38 -12.48
CA LEU A 130 -3.02 9.38 -11.94
C LEU A 130 -1.78 9.23 -12.84
N GLU A 131 -0.61 9.41 -12.25
CA GLU A 131 0.68 9.38 -12.95
C GLU A 131 1.42 8.06 -12.72
N LEU A 132 2.09 7.56 -13.76
CA LEU A 132 2.94 6.38 -13.64
C LEU A 132 4.27 6.75 -12.95
N ILE A 133 4.67 6.02 -11.92
CA ILE A 133 6.05 6.11 -11.42
C ILE A 133 6.88 5.09 -12.20
N LEU A 134 7.93 5.56 -12.90
CA LEU A 134 8.83 4.80 -13.78
C LEU A 134 8.99 3.31 -13.42
N ASN A 135 8.70 2.42 -14.38
CA ASN A 135 8.86 0.96 -14.29
C ASN A 135 8.05 0.27 -13.18
N ASN A 136 6.94 0.86 -12.75
CA ASN A 136 6.03 0.24 -11.78
C ASN A 136 4.73 -0.24 -12.41
N ASP A 137 4.13 -1.21 -11.74
CA ASP A 137 2.82 -1.82 -11.97
C ASP A 137 1.69 -1.05 -11.26
N PHE A 138 1.83 0.27 -11.10
CA PHE A 138 0.85 1.12 -10.44
C PHE A 138 1.00 2.59 -10.83
N ARG A 139 -0.09 3.35 -10.64
CA ARG A 139 -0.15 4.80 -10.80
C ARG A 139 -0.44 5.49 -9.49
N VAL A 140 -0.02 6.74 -9.36
CA VAL A 140 -0.15 7.51 -8.12
C VAL A 140 -0.88 8.83 -8.32
N CYS A 141 -1.55 9.27 -7.27
CA CYS A 141 -1.99 10.64 -7.11
C CYS A 141 -0.99 11.38 -6.22
N HIS A 142 -0.29 12.38 -6.75
CA HIS A 142 0.66 13.18 -5.98
C HIS A 142 0.02 14.04 -4.88
N PRO A 143 -1.15 14.67 -5.10
CA PRO A 143 -1.87 15.39 -4.05
C PRO A 143 -2.35 14.50 -2.90
N CYS A 144 -3.13 13.45 -3.21
CA CYS A 144 -3.73 12.58 -2.18
C CYS A 144 -2.80 11.50 -1.64
N LYS A 145 -1.60 11.35 -2.22
CA LYS A 145 -0.62 10.33 -1.80
C LYS A 145 -1.20 8.91 -1.83
N VAL A 146 -2.01 8.59 -2.84
CA VAL A 146 -2.56 7.25 -3.05
C VAL A 146 -1.97 6.60 -4.30
N ALA A 147 -1.90 5.28 -4.30
CA ALA A 147 -1.43 4.45 -5.40
C ALA A 147 -2.50 3.41 -5.76
N TYR A 148 -2.73 3.20 -7.06
CA TYR A 148 -3.65 2.20 -7.60
C TYR A 148 -2.88 1.26 -8.54
N PRO A 149 -3.09 -0.06 -8.45
CA PRO A 149 -2.42 -1.02 -9.33
C PRO A 149 -2.80 -0.79 -10.79
N ASP A 150 -1.80 -0.81 -11.68
CA ASP A 150 -1.99 -0.71 -13.12
C ASP A 150 -1.95 -2.12 -13.72
N LYS A 151 -3.01 -2.50 -14.44
CA LYS A 151 -3.02 -3.73 -15.24
C LYS A 151 -2.22 -3.44 -16.51
N ASN A 152 -0.89 -3.45 -16.42
CA ASN A 152 -0.02 -3.53 -17.60
C ASN A 152 0.26 -4.99 -17.96
#